data_AF-A0A9D7WRY9-F1
#
_entry.id   AF-A0A9D7WRY9-F1
#
_cell.length_a   1.000
_cell.length_b   1.000
_cell.length_c   1.000
_cell.angle_alpha   90.00
_cell.angle_beta   90.00
_cell.angle_gamma   90.00
#
_symmetry.space_group_name_H-M   'P 1'
#
loop_
_entity.id
_entity.type
_entity.pdbx_description
1 polymer ?
#
loop_
_entity_poly.entity_id
_entity_poly.type
_entity_poly.pdbx_seq_one_letter_code
_entity_poly.pdbx_strand_id
1 'polypeptide(L)'
;PTIGNIMASRWAYEALTVAQFKDNEYEKRFFEFDKKMSFANWKKDQWESNLDTKLTNFYRISQSKSPLHSEIDKSKRDGQIIVNEIRKEVKNFNSSNLFSSDKLEELLSTIENNDMQKKDYLQLHNYLTSIRDYYMNQYNEASNKKDKILISEIAPSKSLINKLKDFKKNKEISPKEYRSYKSLMSYLKKYRFQEYKNKYNNHSLEDFVTNSNSLSFITENETGLIQKSDPIYLDPIGKKYFGSHFYSPSKYFLDYKFDTFNANIIVIWLMTLLLTITLYFDVLRKILENFTEIFSIFKSKTN
;
A
#
# COMPACT_ATOMS: atom_id res chain seq x y z
N PRO A 1 3.36 18.22 3.36
CA PRO A 1 3.27 19.67 3.62
C PRO A 1 1.81 20.13 3.77
N THR A 2 1.51 20.92 4.80
CA THR A 2 0.16 21.43 5.13
C THR A 2 -0.46 22.23 3.97
N ILE A 3 0.36 23.01 3.26
CA ILE A 3 -0.04 23.80 2.08
C ILE A 3 -0.63 22.91 0.97
N GLY A 4 -0.07 21.72 0.76
CA GLY A 4 -0.57 20.79 -0.25
C GLY A 4 -2.01 20.34 0.04
N ASN A 5 -2.38 20.18 1.31
CA ASN A 5 -3.72 19.73 1.70
C ASN A 5 -4.80 20.78 1.50
N ILE A 6 -4.43 22.06 1.34
CA ILE A 6 -5.37 23.17 1.09
C ILE A 6 -5.64 23.33 -0.41
N MET A 7 -4.72 22.89 -1.27
CA MET A 7 -4.78 23.12 -2.71
C MET A 7 -5.79 22.17 -3.40
N ALA A 8 -6.88 22.72 -3.94
CA ALA A 8 -7.91 21.93 -4.65
C ALA A 8 -7.35 21.11 -5.83
N SER A 9 -6.35 21.63 -6.56
CA SER A 9 -5.74 20.91 -7.69
C SER A 9 -5.01 19.62 -7.27
N ARG A 10 -4.46 19.55 -6.05
CA ARG A 10 -3.89 18.29 -5.52
C ARG A 10 -4.97 17.23 -5.38
N TRP A 11 -6.11 17.59 -4.78
CA TRP A 11 -7.24 16.67 -4.58
C TRP A 11 -7.82 16.21 -5.92
N ALA A 12 -7.97 17.14 -6.87
CA ALA A 12 -8.45 16.85 -8.22
C ALA A 12 -7.48 15.93 -8.98
N TYR A 13 -6.18 16.22 -8.92
CA TYR A 13 -5.16 15.38 -9.53
C TYR A 13 -5.17 13.97 -8.93
N GLU A 14 -5.12 13.84 -7.60
CA GLU A 14 -5.15 12.52 -6.95
C GLU A 14 -6.42 11.74 -7.28
N ALA A 15 -7.58 12.40 -7.32
CA ALA A 15 -8.85 11.76 -7.71
C ALA A 15 -8.77 11.20 -9.13
N LEU A 16 -8.29 12.02 -10.08
CA LEU A 16 -8.18 11.65 -11.49
C LEU A 16 -7.17 10.53 -11.69
N THR A 17 -5.98 10.65 -11.11
CA THR A 17 -4.89 9.68 -11.23
C THR A 17 -5.31 8.32 -10.66
N VAL A 18 -5.87 8.30 -9.44
CA VAL A 18 -6.31 7.05 -8.81
C VAL A 18 -7.45 6.41 -9.59
N ALA A 19 -8.44 7.20 -10.04
CA ALA A 19 -9.57 6.66 -10.81
C ALA A 19 -9.14 6.14 -12.19
N GLN A 20 -8.29 6.87 -12.92
CA GLN A 20 -7.77 6.42 -14.21
C GLN A 20 -6.99 5.11 -14.09
N PHE A 21 -6.20 4.96 -13.02
CA PHE A 21 -5.45 3.74 -12.79
C PHE A 21 -6.36 2.61 -12.32
N LYS A 22 -7.10 2.78 -11.22
CA LYS A 22 -7.82 1.70 -10.57
C LYS A 22 -9.10 1.29 -11.29
N ASP A 23 -9.85 2.26 -11.81
CA ASP A 23 -11.22 2.05 -12.26
C ASP A 23 -11.34 1.75 -13.76
N ASN A 24 -10.21 1.64 -14.47
CA ASN A 24 -10.24 1.26 -15.88
C ASN A 24 -10.68 -0.20 -16.07
N GLU A 25 -11.16 -0.51 -17.28
CA GLU A 25 -11.76 -1.81 -17.61
C GLU A 25 -10.81 -3.00 -17.37
N TYR A 26 -9.50 -2.80 -17.52
CA TYR A 26 -8.51 -3.83 -17.24
C TYR A 26 -8.24 -3.95 -15.74
N GLU A 27 -7.82 -2.86 -15.10
CA GLU A 27 -7.36 -2.87 -13.71
C GLU A 27 -8.45 -3.25 -12.74
N LYS A 28 -9.71 -2.81 -12.92
CA LYS A 28 -10.82 -3.16 -12.01
C LYS A 28 -10.99 -4.69 -11.79
N ARG A 29 -10.51 -5.50 -12.75
CA ARG A 29 -10.57 -6.98 -12.69
C ARG A 29 -9.46 -7.59 -11.84
N PHE A 30 -8.33 -6.91 -11.71
CA PHE A 30 -7.10 -7.43 -11.13
C PHE A 30 -6.63 -6.65 -9.89
N PHE A 31 -7.06 -5.40 -9.76
CA PHE A 31 -6.62 -4.44 -8.75
C PHE A 31 -6.69 -4.99 -7.34
N GLU A 32 -7.79 -5.63 -6.94
CA GLU A 32 -7.92 -6.18 -5.58
C GLU A 32 -6.95 -7.35 -5.31
N PHE A 33 -6.56 -8.10 -6.34
CA PHE A 33 -5.54 -9.14 -6.21
C PHE A 33 -4.15 -8.52 -6.15
N ASP A 34 -3.84 -7.58 -7.03
CA ASP A 34 -2.56 -6.88 -7.07
C ASP A 34 -2.31 -6.08 -5.79
N LYS A 35 -3.36 -5.46 -5.24
CA LYS A 35 -3.34 -4.80 -3.93
C LYS A 35 -2.91 -5.75 -2.81
N LYS A 36 -3.56 -6.92 -2.73
CA LYS A 36 -3.24 -7.96 -1.73
C LYS A 36 -1.83 -8.51 -1.92
N MET A 37 -1.43 -8.75 -3.17
CA MET A 37 -0.12 -9.27 -3.51
C MET A 37 0.99 -8.27 -3.16
N SER A 38 0.83 -6.99 -3.51
CA SER A 38 1.79 -5.94 -3.18
C SER A 38 1.96 -5.78 -1.67
N PHE A 39 0.86 -5.69 -0.91
CA PHE A 39 0.92 -5.59 0.54
C PHE A 39 1.57 -6.82 1.19
N ALA A 40 1.22 -8.03 0.76
CA ALA A 40 1.79 -9.26 1.26
C ALA A 40 3.30 -9.39 0.93
N ASN A 41 3.71 -9.01 -0.28
CA ASN A 41 5.12 -8.94 -0.68
C ASN A 41 5.90 -7.97 0.22
N TRP A 42 5.37 -6.75 0.43
CA TRP A 42 6.03 -5.80 1.31
C TRP A 42 6.19 -6.35 2.73
N LYS A 43 5.14 -6.99 3.28
CA LYS A 43 5.20 -7.58 4.62
C LYS A 43 6.20 -8.73 4.74
N LYS A 44 6.18 -9.67 3.80
CA LYS A 44 7.00 -10.89 3.86
C LYS A 44 8.47 -10.66 3.47
N ASP A 45 8.74 -9.71 2.57
CA ASP A 45 10.11 -9.50 2.04
C ASP A 45 10.81 -8.31 2.68
N GLN A 46 10.11 -7.17 2.86
CA GLN A 46 10.73 -5.92 3.30
C GLN A 46 10.56 -5.69 4.80
N TRP A 47 9.33 -5.79 5.31
CA TRP A 47 9.02 -5.52 6.71
C TRP A 47 9.64 -6.57 7.63
N GLU A 48 9.44 -7.86 7.35
CA GLU A 48 10.03 -8.94 8.16
C GLU A 48 11.55 -8.87 8.15
N SER A 49 12.18 -8.82 6.98
CA SER A 49 13.64 -8.80 6.86
C SER A 49 14.28 -7.61 7.57
N ASN A 50 13.68 -6.42 7.48
CA ASN A 50 14.17 -5.23 8.16
C ASN A 50 14.04 -5.36 9.68
N LEU A 51 12.89 -5.81 10.18
CA LEU A 51 12.68 -6.03 11.61
C LEU A 51 13.57 -7.13 12.17
N ASP A 52 13.78 -8.22 11.42
CA ASP A 52 14.64 -9.32 11.84
C ASP A 52 16.12 -8.90 11.91
N THR A 53 16.56 -8.12 10.93
CA THR A 53 17.90 -7.53 10.93
C THR A 53 18.09 -6.60 12.14
N LYS A 54 17.09 -5.76 12.45
CA LYS A 54 17.11 -4.88 13.62
C LYS A 54 17.11 -5.67 14.92
N LEU A 55 16.28 -6.72 15.03
CA LEU A 55 16.22 -7.60 16.19
C LEU A 55 17.55 -8.31 16.44
N THR A 56 18.16 -8.84 15.37
CA THR A 56 19.47 -9.49 15.43
C THR A 56 20.55 -8.52 15.90
N ASN A 57 20.58 -7.31 15.35
CA ASN A 57 21.52 -6.27 15.76
C ASN A 57 21.31 -5.81 17.20
N PHE A 58 20.05 -5.63 17.60
CA PHE A 58 19.67 -5.27 18.97
C PHE A 58 20.18 -6.31 19.97
N TYR A 59 19.90 -7.58 19.72
CA TYR A 59 20.37 -8.68 20.56
C TYR A 59 21.91 -8.77 20.57
N ARG A 60 22.58 -8.64 19.43
CA ARG A 60 24.04 -8.64 19.37
C ARG A 60 24.67 -7.53 20.23
N ILE A 61 24.10 -6.33 20.18
CA ILE A 61 24.60 -5.17 20.93
C ILE A 61 24.31 -5.32 22.42
N SER A 62 23.14 -5.84 22.81
CA SER A 62 22.80 -6.06 24.23
C SER A 62 23.72 -7.07 24.91
N GLN A 63 24.29 -8.03 24.16
CA GLN A 63 25.26 -9.00 24.66
C GLN A 63 26.72 -8.52 24.60
N SER A 64 27.00 -7.36 23.99
CA SER A 64 28.36 -6.85 23.84
C SER A 64 28.92 -6.32 25.17
N LYS A 65 30.16 -6.68 25.50
CA LYS A 65 30.83 -6.24 26.75
C LYS A 65 31.21 -4.75 26.75
N SER A 66 31.48 -4.17 25.57
CA SER A 66 31.91 -2.78 25.40
C SER A 66 31.43 -2.20 24.06
N PRO A 67 30.11 -2.00 23.88
CA PRO A 67 29.57 -1.40 22.66
C PRO A 67 29.94 0.10 22.58
N LEU A 68 30.09 0.61 21.36
CA LEU A 68 30.31 2.04 21.14
C LEU A 68 29.03 2.83 21.47
N HIS A 69 29.15 4.04 22.02
CA HIS A 69 27.97 4.85 22.42
C HIS A 69 26.98 5.05 21.26
N SER A 70 27.47 5.32 20.05
CA SER A 70 26.64 5.46 18.84
C SER A 70 25.90 4.18 18.45
N GLU A 71 26.46 2.99 18.75
CA GLU A 71 25.78 1.71 18.54
C GLU A 71 24.66 1.51 19.55
N ILE A 72 24.84 1.95 20.80
CA ILE A 72 23.81 1.90 21.85
C ILE A 72 22.61 2.77 21.46
N ASP A 73 22.85 4.01 21.01
CA ASP A 73 21.77 4.92 20.61
C ASP A 73 21.00 4.40 19.41
N LYS A 74 21.72 3.85 18.41
CA LYS A 74 21.10 3.19 17.26
C LYS A 74 20.29 1.97 17.70
N SER A 75 20.83 1.14 18.59
CA SER A 75 20.14 -0.05 19.11
C SER A 75 18.85 0.32 19.84
N LYS A 76 18.87 1.35 20.69
CA LYS A 76 17.66 1.87 21.37
C LYS A 76 16.60 2.31 20.36
N ARG A 77 17.00 3.06 19.34
CA ARG A 77 16.09 3.48 18.27
C ARG A 77 15.51 2.29 17.50
N ASP A 78 16.36 1.34 17.13
CA ASP A 78 15.94 0.13 16.41
C ASP A 78 14.97 -0.72 17.27
N GLY A 79 15.23 -0.84 18.57
CA GLY A 79 14.34 -1.46 19.54
C GLY A 79 12.97 -0.79 19.59
N GLN A 80 12.92 0.54 19.66
CA GLN A 80 11.67 1.31 19.62
C GLN A 80 10.87 1.04 18.33
N ILE A 81 11.55 0.98 17.18
CA ILE A 81 10.93 0.68 15.88
C ILE A 81 10.32 -0.72 15.87
N ILE A 82 11.05 -1.73 16.35
CA ILE A 82 10.56 -3.11 16.45
C ILE A 82 9.28 -3.16 17.27
N VAL A 83 9.31 -2.58 18.47
CA VAL A 83 8.18 -2.59 19.40
C VAL A 83 6.96 -1.91 18.78
N ASN A 84 7.13 -0.73 18.18
CA ASN A 84 6.03 0.01 17.58
C ASN A 84 5.42 -0.71 16.37
N GLU A 85 6.24 -1.29 15.50
CA GLU A 85 5.75 -2.01 14.32
C GLU A 85 5.05 -3.32 14.69
N ILE A 86 5.54 -4.06 15.69
CA ILE A 86 4.88 -5.27 16.18
C ILE A 86 3.54 -4.91 16.85
N ARG A 87 3.49 -3.89 17.72
CA ARG A 87 2.23 -3.43 18.33
C ARG A 87 1.23 -2.96 17.26
N LYS A 88 1.71 -2.27 16.22
CA LYS A 88 0.89 -1.85 15.08
C LYS A 88 0.38 -3.05 14.26
N GLU A 89 1.19 -4.09 14.10
CA GLU A 89 0.79 -5.34 13.44
C GLU A 89 -0.35 -6.01 14.21
N VAL A 90 -0.17 -6.22 15.52
CA VAL A 90 -1.18 -6.85 16.38
C VAL A 90 -2.48 -6.06 16.42
N LYS A 91 -2.40 -4.73 16.48
CA LYS A 91 -3.60 -3.88 16.60
C LYS A 91 -4.45 -3.85 15.34
N ASN A 92 -3.84 -3.84 14.16
CA ASN A 92 -4.52 -3.46 12.92
C ASN A 92 -4.73 -4.62 11.94
N PHE A 93 -4.12 -5.79 12.17
CA PHE A 93 -4.12 -6.88 11.20
C PHE A 93 -4.56 -8.22 11.82
N ASN A 94 -5.14 -9.08 10.98
CA ASN A 94 -5.68 -10.40 11.39
C ASN A 94 -4.60 -11.42 11.75
N SER A 95 -3.33 -11.14 11.41
CA SER A 95 -2.15 -11.89 11.84
C SER A 95 -1.98 -11.92 13.37
N SER A 96 -2.64 -11.01 14.08
CA SER A 96 -2.71 -10.96 15.55
C SER A 96 -3.14 -12.27 16.21
N ASN A 97 -4.01 -13.06 15.56
CA ASN A 97 -4.49 -14.33 16.10
C ASN A 97 -3.43 -15.46 16.11
N LEU A 98 -2.26 -15.24 15.50
CA LEU A 98 -1.21 -16.25 15.43
C LEU A 98 -0.46 -16.43 16.76
N PHE A 99 -0.52 -15.42 17.65
CA PHE A 99 0.22 -15.40 18.91
C PHE A 99 -0.62 -14.79 20.02
N SER A 100 -0.41 -15.26 21.26
CA SER A 100 -1.01 -14.64 22.44
C SER A 100 -0.51 -13.21 22.61
N SER A 101 -1.43 -12.24 22.69
CA SER A 101 -1.12 -10.81 22.87
C SER A 101 -0.27 -10.57 24.11
N ASP A 102 -0.59 -11.24 25.21
CA ASP A 102 0.03 -11.02 26.51
C ASP A 102 1.48 -11.49 26.50
N LYS A 103 1.71 -12.66 25.91
CA LYS A 103 3.05 -13.22 25.74
C LYS A 103 3.92 -12.37 24.81
N LEU A 104 3.33 -11.78 23.78
CA LEU A 104 4.07 -10.90 22.89
C LEU A 104 4.45 -9.60 23.59
N GLU A 105 3.55 -9.03 24.39
CA GLU A 105 3.82 -7.83 25.17
C GLU A 105 4.92 -8.06 26.22
N GLU A 106 4.95 -9.23 26.86
CA GLU A 106 6.08 -9.65 27.71
C GLU A 106 7.39 -9.63 26.92
N LEU A 107 7.44 -10.21 25.71
CA LEU A 107 8.64 -10.19 24.87
C LEU A 107 9.06 -8.78 24.46
N LEU A 108 8.10 -7.90 24.13
CA LEU A 108 8.36 -6.51 23.77
C LEU A 108 8.92 -5.70 24.94
N SER A 109 8.45 -5.96 26.16
CA SER A 109 8.99 -5.31 27.36
C SER A 109 10.47 -5.61 27.56
N THR A 110 10.96 -6.79 27.13
CA THR A 110 12.39 -7.13 27.22
C THR A 110 13.27 -6.29 26.28
N ILE A 111 12.70 -5.79 25.18
CA ILE A 111 13.38 -4.84 24.29
C ILE A 111 13.44 -3.47 24.96
N GLU A 112 12.31 -3.01 25.53
CA GLU A 112 12.21 -1.71 26.18
C GLU A 112 13.16 -1.59 27.39
N ASN A 113 13.27 -2.66 28.17
CA ASN A 113 14.16 -2.74 29.33
C ASN A 113 15.62 -3.10 28.97
N ASN A 114 15.89 -3.44 27.71
CA ASN A 114 17.20 -3.86 27.22
C ASN A 114 17.80 -5.05 28.00
N ASP A 115 16.95 -6.01 28.39
CA ASP A 115 17.29 -7.21 29.18
C ASP A 115 17.00 -8.54 28.45
N MET A 116 16.72 -8.45 27.14
CA MET A 116 16.42 -9.58 26.25
C MET A 116 17.41 -10.75 26.38
N GLN A 117 16.88 -11.94 26.65
CA GLN A 117 17.65 -13.17 26.67
C GLN A 117 17.60 -13.89 25.31
N LYS A 118 18.51 -14.85 25.10
CA LYS A 118 18.54 -15.68 23.89
C LYS A 118 17.18 -16.34 23.59
N LYS A 119 16.46 -16.78 24.62
CA LYS A 119 15.14 -17.39 24.51
C LYS A 119 14.09 -16.41 23.96
N ASP A 120 14.17 -15.14 24.35
CA ASP A 120 13.21 -14.11 23.95
C ASP A 120 13.47 -13.69 22.50
N TYR A 121 14.75 -13.52 22.15
CA TYR A 121 15.20 -13.33 20.76
C TYR A 121 14.66 -14.43 19.84
N LEU A 122 14.85 -15.71 20.19
CA LEU A 122 14.38 -16.84 19.37
C LEU A 122 12.85 -16.85 19.23
N GLN A 123 12.11 -16.47 20.27
CA GLN A 123 10.65 -16.39 20.20
C GLN A 123 10.18 -15.27 19.29
N LEU A 124 10.80 -14.09 19.34
CA LEU A 124 10.49 -12.98 18.45
C LEU A 124 10.89 -13.26 17.00
N HIS A 125 12.03 -13.92 16.77
CA HIS A 125 12.43 -14.37 15.43
C HIS A 125 11.42 -15.35 14.83
N ASN A 126 10.97 -16.34 15.63
CA ASN A 126 9.94 -17.28 15.20
C ASN A 126 8.58 -16.60 14.96
N TYR A 127 8.25 -15.57 15.75
CA TYR A 127 7.10 -14.72 15.51
C TYR A 127 7.18 -14.05 14.14
N LEU A 128 8.27 -13.36 13.84
CA LEU A 128 8.48 -12.70 12.55
C LEU A 128 8.42 -13.69 11.39
N THR A 129 9.06 -14.85 11.53
CA THR A 129 8.99 -15.95 10.55
C THR A 129 7.54 -16.41 10.30
N SER A 130 6.75 -16.57 11.36
CA SER A 130 5.35 -17.00 11.22
C SER A 130 4.49 -15.93 10.53
N ILE A 131 4.77 -14.65 10.77
CA ILE A 131 4.13 -13.53 10.07
C ILE A 131 4.50 -13.55 8.58
N ARG A 132 5.79 -13.78 8.25
CA ARG A 132 6.23 -13.93 6.86
C ARG A 132 5.47 -15.05 6.15
N ASP A 133 5.36 -16.21 6.77
CA ASP A 133 4.68 -17.37 6.19
C ASP A 133 3.16 -17.13 6.03
N TYR A 134 2.54 -16.43 6.99
CA TYR A 134 1.16 -15.97 6.87
C TYR A 134 0.95 -15.10 5.63
N TYR A 135 1.79 -14.07 5.42
CA TYR A 135 1.68 -13.19 4.27
C TYR A 135 2.08 -13.89 2.96
N MET A 136 3.02 -14.84 2.98
CA MET A 136 3.32 -15.69 1.84
C MET A 136 2.08 -16.48 1.37
N ASN A 137 1.32 -17.05 2.31
CA ASN A 137 0.08 -17.76 1.98
C ASN A 137 -0.97 -16.83 1.38
N GLN A 138 -1.13 -15.62 1.94
CA GLN A 138 -2.05 -14.62 1.40
C GLN A 138 -1.67 -14.17 -0.02
N TYR A 139 -0.37 -14.00 -0.28
CA TYR A 139 0.15 -13.71 -1.61
C TYR A 139 -0.20 -14.84 -2.59
N ASN A 140 0.10 -16.09 -2.21
CA ASN A 140 -0.16 -17.25 -3.05
C ASN A 140 -1.66 -17.41 -3.34
N GLU A 141 -2.53 -17.20 -2.36
CA GLU A 141 -3.98 -17.24 -2.57
C GLU A 141 -4.44 -16.18 -3.58
N ALA A 142 -3.99 -14.93 -3.43
CA ALA A 142 -4.33 -13.85 -4.32
C ALA A 142 -3.78 -14.07 -5.75
N SER A 143 -2.53 -14.49 -5.87
CA SER A 143 -1.89 -14.82 -7.16
C SER A 143 -2.64 -15.95 -7.86
N ASN A 144 -2.97 -17.03 -7.15
CA ASN A 144 -3.72 -18.15 -7.72
C ASN A 144 -5.11 -17.73 -8.23
N LYS A 145 -5.79 -16.82 -7.53
CA LYS A 145 -7.09 -16.27 -7.98
C LYS A 145 -6.92 -15.40 -9.24
N LYS A 146 -5.90 -14.55 -9.27
CA LYS A 146 -5.54 -13.75 -10.45
C LYS A 146 -5.22 -14.64 -11.67
N ASP A 147 -4.40 -15.66 -11.46
CA ASP A 147 -3.99 -16.61 -12.51
C ASP A 147 -5.17 -17.40 -13.07
N LYS A 148 -6.13 -17.81 -12.22
CA LYS A 148 -7.36 -18.46 -12.68
C LYS A 148 -8.15 -17.57 -13.65
N ILE A 149 -8.26 -16.27 -13.36
CA ILE A 149 -8.94 -15.31 -14.23
C ILE A 149 -8.15 -15.14 -15.53
N LEU A 150 -6.83 -14.95 -15.45
CA LEU A 150 -5.96 -14.85 -16.64
C LEU A 150 -6.05 -16.08 -17.55
N ILE A 151 -5.98 -17.27 -16.97
CA ILE A 151 -6.11 -18.53 -17.70
C ILE A 151 -7.47 -18.62 -18.37
N SER A 152 -8.55 -18.21 -17.70
CA SER A 152 -9.90 -18.24 -18.29
C SER A 152 -10.04 -17.32 -19.51
N GLU A 153 -9.29 -16.24 -19.57
CA GLU A 153 -9.27 -15.30 -20.69
C GLU A 153 -8.42 -15.77 -21.87
N ILE A 154 -7.27 -16.38 -21.57
CA ILE A 154 -6.28 -16.78 -22.57
C ILE A 154 -6.55 -18.19 -23.11
N ALA A 155 -7.21 -19.06 -22.35
CA ALA A 155 -7.48 -20.43 -22.76
C ALA A 155 -8.51 -20.52 -23.90
N PRO A 156 -8.29 -21.42 -24.88
CA PRO A 156 -9.31 -21.74 -25.88
C PRO A 156 -10.60 -22.26 -25.23
N SER A 157 -11.76 -21.95 -25.83
CA SER A 157 -13.05 -22.38 -25.29
C SER A 157 -13.17 -23.91 -25.25
N LYS A 158 -13.80 -24.45 -24.21
CA LYS A 158 -14.02 -25.90 -24.07
C LYS A 158 -14.75 -26.49 -25.28
N SER A 159 -15.75 -25.78 -25.81
CA SER A 159 -16.50 -26.17 -27.01
C SER A 159 -15.59 -26.32 -28.23
N LEU A 160 -14.70 -25.34 -28.47
CA LEU A 160 -13.75 -25.39 -29.58
C LEU A 160 -12.75 -26.53 -29.41
N ILE A 161 -12.24 -26.75 -28.20
CA ILE A 161 -11.34 -27.88 -27.92
C ILE A 161 -12.05 -29.21 -28.19
N ASN A 162 -13.32 -29.35 -27.82
CA ASN A 162 -14.08 -30.58 -28.07
C ASN A 162 -14.29 -30.80 -29.57
N LYS A 163 -14.69 -29.78 -30.33
CA LYS A 163 -14.78 -29.87 -31.81
C LYS A 163 -13.46 -30.30 -32.45
N LEU A 164 -12.34 -29.72 -32.03
CA LEU A 164 -11.01 -30.11 -32.52
C LEU A 164 -10.66 -31.57 -32.15
N LYS A 165 -11.09 -32.06 -30.98
CA LYS A 165 -10.92 -33.46 -30.60
C LYS A 165 -11.77 -34.38 -31.48
N ASP A 166 -12.99 -33.99 -31.80
CA ASP A 166 -13.90 -34.76 -32.66
C ASP A 166 -13.35 -34.85 -34.08
N PHE A 167 -12.91 -33.73 -34.68
CA PHE A 167 -12.25 -33.74 -35.99
C PHE A 167 -11.00 -34.61 -36.01
N LYS A 168 -10.21 -34.61 -34.94
CA LYS A 168 -9.04 -35.50 -34.80
C LYS A 168 -9.47 -36.97 -34.72
N LYS A 169 -10.54 -37.27 -33.99
CA LYS A 169 -11.08 -38.63 -33.84
C LYS A 169 -11.62 -39.17 -35.16
N ASN A 170 -12.30 -38.32 -35.93
CA ASN A 170 -12.84 -38.62 -37.25
C ASN A 170 -11.78 -38.68 -38.35
N LYS A 171 -10.50 -38.45 -38.02
CA LYS A 171 -9.36 -38.37 -38.96
C LYS A 171 -9.49 -37.27 -40.02
N GLU A 172 -10.32 -36.25 -39.77
CA GLU A 172 -10.44 -35.06 -40.62
C GLU A 172 -9.20 -34.14 -40.47
N ILE A 173 -8.53 -34.20 -39.31
CA ILE A 173 -7.28 -33.49 -39.04
C ILE A 173 -6.23 -34.45 -38.44
N SER A 174 -4.96 -34.22 -38.76
CA SER A 174 -3.82 -34.94 -38.19
C SER A 174 -3.52 -34.52 -36.74
N PRO A 175 -2.82 -35.36 -35.95
CA PRO A 175 -2.34 -34.99 -34.62
C PRO A 175 -1.40 -33.77 -34.60
N LYS A 176 -0.72 -33.48 -35.71
CA LYS A 176 0.13 -32.29 -35.87
C LYS A 176 -0.73 -31.04 -36.06
N GLU A 177 -1.74 -31.10 -36.92
CA GLU A 177 -2.69 -30.01 -37.15
C GLU A 177 -3.50 -29.68 -35.90
N TYR A 178 -3.99 -30.68 -35.16
CA TYR A 178 -4.66 -30.47 -33.87
C TYR A 178 -3.80 -29.64 -32.90
N ARG A 179 -2.51 -29.96 -32.76
CA ARG A 179 -1.58 -29.21 -31.91
C ARG A 179 -1.35 -27.79 -32.43
N SER A 180 -1.19 -27.65 -33.75
CA SER A 180 -1.03 -26.35 -34.41
C SER A 180 -2.24 -25.43 -34.17
N TYR A 181 -3.46 -25.90 -34.44
CA TYR A 181 -4.68 -25.12 -34.23
C TYR A 181 -4.90 -24.74 -32.76
N LYS A 182 -4.63 -25.66 -31.83
CA LYS A 182 -4.70 -25.35 -30.39
C LYS A 182 -3.70 -24.26 -30.01
N SER A 183 -2.47 -24.34 -30.50
CA SER A 183 -1.41 -23.35 -30.25
C SER A 183 -1.78 -21.98 -30.84
N LEU A 184 -2.23 -21.96 -32.10
CA LEU A 184 -2.67 -20.74 -32.77
C LEU A 184 -3.83 -20.06 -32.03
N MET A 185 -4.84 -20.83 -31.58
CA MET A 185 -5.96 -20.27 -30.82
C MET A 185 -5.49 -19.68 -29.49
N SER A 186 -4.60 -20.37 -28.77
CA SER A 186 -4.01 -19.85 -27.54
C SER A 186 -3.21 -18.57 -27.79
N TYR A 187 -2.45 -18.50 -28.89
CA TYR A 187 -1.71 -17.32 -29.30
C TYR A 187 -2.64 -16.14 -29.62
N LEU A 188 -3.68 -16.35 -30.44
CA LEU A 188 -4.65 -15.31 -30.79
C LEU A 188 -5.39 -14.77 -29.56
N LYS A 189 -5.79 -15.65 -28.64
CA LYS A 189 -6.41 -15.26 -27.38
C LYS A 189 -5.45 -14.44 -26.51
N LYS A 190 -4.20 -14.88 -26.37
CA LYS A 190 -3.15 -14.13 -25.67
C LYS A 190 -2.96 -12.75 -26.31
N TYR A 191 -2.86 -12.67 -27.63
CA TYR A 191 -2.69 -11.42 -28.36
C TYR A 191 -3.85 -10.46 -28.10
N ARG A 192 -5.11 -10.91 -28.24
CA ARG A 192 -6.29 -10.08 -27.93
C ARG A 192 -6.33 -9.60 -26.49
N PHE A 193 -5.91 -10.44 -25.54
CA PHE A 193 -5.80 -10.05 -24.15
C PHE A 193 -4.72 -8.98 -23.93
N GLN A 194 -3.59 -9.07 -24.64
CA GLN A 194 -2.55 -8.03 -24.60
C GLN A 194 -3.03 -6.72 -25.22
N GLU A 195 -3.75 -6.75 -26.35
CA GLU A 195 -4.37 -5.54 -26.91
C GLU A 195 -5.37 -4.91 -25.95
N TYR A 196 -6.18 -5.73 -25.28
CA TYR A 196 -7.10 -5.27 -24.24
C TYR A 196 -6.35 -4.58 -23.10
N LYS A 197 -5.26 -5.18 -22.60
CA LYS A 197 -4.41 -4.56 -21.59
C LYS A 197 -3.84 -3.23 -22.09
N ASN A 198 -3.23 -3.21 -23.27
CA ASN A 198 -2.60 -2.02 -23.83
C ASN A 198 -3.58 -0.87 -24.10
N LYS A 199 -4.85 -1.18 -24.37
CA LYS A 199 -5.90 -0.17 -24.58
C LYS A 199 -6.25 0.60 -23.29
N TYR A 200 -6.20 -0.08 -22.14
CA TYR A 200 -6.65 0.49 -20.86
C TYR A 200 -5.53 0.77 -19.88
N ASN A 201 -4.32 0.26 -20.10
CA ASN A 201 -3.17 0.54 -19.25
C ASN A 201 -2.41 1.78 -19.76
N ASN A 202 -2.00 2.63 -18.82
CA ASN A 202 -1.07 3.73 -19.06
C ASN A 202 0.19 3.48 -18.23
N HIS A 203 1.25 3.02 -18.89
CA HIS A 203 2.51 2.66 -18.21
C HIS A 203 3.14 3.83 -17.47
N SER A 204 3.08 5.06 -18.01
CA SER A 204 3.61 6.22 -17.29
C SER A 204 2.81 6.52 -16.03
N LEU A 205 1.48 6.37 -16.09
CA LEU A 205 0.63 6.51 -14.90
C LEU A 205 0.95 5.43 -13.87
N GLU A 206 1.06 4.17 -14.30
CA GLU A 206 1.45 3.02 -13.48
C GLU A 206 2.76 3.30 -12.74
N ASP A 207 3.80 3.80 -13.44
CA ASP A 207 5.09 4.15 -12.83
C ASP A 207 4.97 5.21 -11.74
N PHE A 208 4.15 6.25 -11.97
CA PHE A 208 3.95 7.32 -10.99
C PHE A 208 3.20 6.83 -9.74
N VAL A 209 2.17 6.00 -9.91
CA VAL A 209 1.34 5.54 -8.79
C VAL A 209 1.93 4.35 -8.05
N THR A 210 2.91 3.65 -8.64
CA THR A 210 3.65 2.55 -8.00
C THR A 210 5.02 2.97 -7.46
N ASN A 211 5.51 4.17 -7.82
CA ASN A 211 6.89 4.60 -7.56
C ASN A 211 7.94 3.60 -8.09
N SER A 212 7.69 2.98 -9.25
CA SER A 212 8.57 1.96 -9.85
C SER A 212 10.01 2.46 -10.09
N ASN A 213 10.16 3.76 -10.39
CA ASN A 213 11.44 4.40 -10.64
C ASN A 213 12.23 4.79 -9.36
N SER A 214 11.67 4.55 -8.17
CA SER A 214 12.32 4.90 -6.91
C SER A 214 13.27 3.80 -6.43
N LEU A 215 14.48 4.17 -6.00
CA LEU A 215 15.46 3.23 -5.43
C LEU A 215 15.17 2.88 -3.96
N SER A 216 14.27 3.62 -3.30
CA SER A 216 13.95 3.46 -1.88
C SER A 216 12.54 2.91 -1.69
N PHE A 217 12.41 1.58 -1.59
CA PHE A 217 11.11 0.91 -1.39
C PHE A 217 10.59 1.00 0.05
N ILE A 218 11.50 1.18 1.01
CA ILE A 218 11.21 1.35 2.43
C ILE A 218 11.96 2.56 2.97
N THR A 219 11.35 3.26 3.92
CA THR A 219 12.02 4.31 4.70
C THR A 219 11.66 4.17 6.17
N GLU A 220 12.56 4.64 7.03
CA GLU A 220 12.38 4.59 8.48
C GLU A 220 12.11 6.01 8.99
N ASN A 221 11.10 6.17 9.83
CA ASN A 221 10.93 7.41 10.59
C ASN A 221 11.45 7.20 12.03
N GLU A 222 11.17 8.12 12.95
CA GLU A 222 11.58 7.98 14.36
C GLU A 222 10.82 6.87 15.10
N THR A 223 9.68 6.43 14.56
CA THR A 223 8.69 5.61 15.25
C THR A 223 8.42 4.25 14.59
N GLY A 224 8.86 4.01 13.35
CA GLY A 224 8.44 2.86 12.58
C GLY A 224 8.90 2.85 11.11
N LEU A 225 8.36 1.89 10.38
CA LEU A 225 8.67 1.63 8.97
C LEU A 225 7.55 2.17 8.07
N ILE A 226 7.95 2.81 6.96
CA ILE A 226 7.03 3.37 5.96
C ILE A 226 7.31 2.71 4.62
N GLN A 227 6.25 2.11 4.06
CA GLN A 227 6.24 1.61 2.69
C GLN A 227 6.21 2.79 1.71
N LYS A 228 7.18 2.83 0.79
CA LYS A 228 7.23 3.81 -0.31
C LYS A 228 6.88 3.20 -1.68
N SER A 229 7.04 1.89 -1.81
CA SER A 229 6.63 1.14 -3.00
C SER A 229 5.12 1.03 -3.08
N ASP A 230 4.58 1.04 -4.31
CA ASP A 230 3.20 0.67 -4.59
C ASP A 230 2.14 1.43 -3.76
N PRO A 231 2.20 2.77 -3.63
CA PRO A 231 1.26 3.50 -2.77
C PRO A 231 -0.19 3.33 -3.21
N ILE A 232 -0.45 3.14 -4.50
CA ILE A 232 -1.78 2.83 -5.05
C ILE A 232 -2.38 1.53 -4.54
N TYR A 233 -1.53 0.59 -4.12
CA TYR A 233 -1.91 -0.70 -3.58
C TYR A 233 -1.88 -0.74 -2.05
N LEU A 234 -1.62 0.39 -1.40
CA LEU A 234 -1.55 0.48 0.05
C LEU A 234 -2.81 1.15 0.60
N ASP A 235 -3.57 0.41 1.40
CA ASP A 235 -4.66 0.97 2.19
C ASP A 235 -4.12 1.77 3.38
N PRO A 236 -4.77 2.88 3.77
CA PRO A 236 -4.29 3.71 4.87
C PRO A 236 -4.46 2.97 6.21
N ILE A 237 -3.44 3.07 7.07
CA ILE A 237 -3.44 2.43 8.40
C ILE A 237 -4.01 3.41 9.43
N GLY A 238 -5.11 3.01 10.09
CA GLY A 238 -5.81 3.81 11.09
C GLY A 238 -6.89 4.74 10.53
N LYS A 239 -7.66 5.38 11.41
CA LYS A 239 -8.88 6.14 11.09
C LYS A 239 -8.67 7.66 10.92
N LYS A 240 -7.43 8.12 10.75
CA LYS A 240 -7.15 9.58 10.64
C LYS A 240 -7.51 10.08 9.25
N TYR A 241 -8.46 11.02 9.17
CA TYR A 241 -8.99 11.63 7.94
C TYR A 241 -7.94 12.11 6.94
N PHE A 242 -7.01 12.94 7.39
CA PHE A 242 -5.93 13.49 6.57
C PHE A 242 -4.65 12.64 6.60
N GLY A 243 -4.75 11.40 7.10
CA GLY A 243 -3.62 10.51 7.32
C GLY A 243 -3.29 9.60 6.13
N SER A 244 -4.12 9.54 5.09
CA SER A 244 -3.83 8.71 3.92
C SER A 244 -2.63 9.27 3.16
N HIS A 245 -1.71 8.40 2.75
CA HIS A 245 -0.65 8.76 1.82
C HIS A 245 -1.23 9.13 0.45
N PHE A 246 -0.41 9.83 -0.33
CA PHE A 246 -0.76 10.22 -1.68
C PHE A 246 -0.91 8.98 -2.58
N TYR A 247 -1.90 8.99 -3.46
CA TYR A 247 -2.29 7.86 -4.32
C TYR A 247 -2.93 6.67 -3.62
N SER A 248 -3.18 6.72 -2.31
CA SER A 248 -3.90 5.64 -1.65
C SER A 248 -5.25 5.38 -2.36
N PRO A 249 -5.67 4.11 -2.54
CA PRO A 249 -6.88 3.79 -3.30
C PRO A 249 -8.17 4.10 -2.55
N SER A 250 -8.06 4.34 -1.24
CA SER A 250 -9.16 4.66 -0.35
C SER A 250 -8.74 5.68 0.70
N LYS A 251 -9.73 6.37 1.28
CA LYS A 251 -9.53 7.34 2.38
C LYS A 251 -10.56 7.09 3.47
N TYR A 252 -10.20 7.41 4.71
CA TYR A 252 -11.16 7.39 5.82
C TYR A 252 -11.81 8.77 5.95
N PHE A 253 -13.12 8.77 6.03
CA PHE A 253 -13.90 9.93 6.44
C PHE A 253 -14.83 9.50 7.58
N LEU A 254 -14.58 10.05 8.76
CA LEU A 254 -15.12 9.61 10.05
C LEU A 254 -14.67 8.17 10.32
N ASP A 255 -15.63 7.28 10.53
CA ASP A 255 -15.41 5.86 10.70
C ASP A 255 -15.60 5.07 9.40
N TYR A 256 -15.93 5.75 8.29
CA TYR A 256 -16.26 5.11 7.03
C TYR A 256 -15.10 5.19 6.04
N LYS A 257 -14.84 4.08 5.37
CA LYS A 257 -13.86 3.97 4.29
C LYS A 257 -14.54 4.35 2.97
N PHE A 258 -14.01 5.38 2.32
CA PHE A 258 -14.48 5.87 1.03
C PHE A 258 -13.45 5.58 -0.06
N ASP A 259 -13.96 5.43 -1.27
CA ASP A 259 -13.14 5.48 -2.46
C ASP A 259 -12.42 6.84 -2.57
N THR A 260 -11.15 6.84 -2.95
CA THR A 260 -10.38 8.07 -3.09
C THR A 260 -11.02 9.05 -4.07
N PHE A 261 -11.62 8.56 -5.15
CA PHE A 261 -12.34 9.43 -6.08
C PHE A 261 -13.46 10.19 -5.37
N ASN A 262 -14.36 9.46 -4.71
CA ASN A 262 -15.51 10.05 -4.02
C ASN A 262 -15.09 10.96 -2.87
N ALA A 263 -14.12 10.54 -2.07
CA ALA A 263 -13.60 11.33 -0.95
C ALA A 263 -13.02 12.67 -1.43
N ASN A 264 -12.22 12.65 -2.50
CA ASN A 264 -11.60 13.85 -3.03
C ASN A 264 -12.62 14.79 -3.69
N ILE A 265 -13.63 14.24 -4.38
CA ILE A 265 -14.74 15.04 -4.94
C ILE A 265 -15.51 15.74 -3.81
N ILE A 266 -15.83 15.05 -2.71
CA ILE A 266 -16.48 15.66 -1.54
C ILE A 266 -15.63 16.81 -0.99
N VAL A 267 -14.31 16.63 -0.85
CA VAL A 267 -13.42 17.68 -0.36
C VAL A 267 -13.43 18.90 -1.28
N ILE A 268 -13.39 18.71 -2.61
CA ILE A 268 -13.45 19.80 -3.59
C ILE A 268 -14.78 20.55 -3.50
N TRP A 269 -15.91 19.84 -3.35
CA TRP A 269 -17.22 20.46 -3.12
C TRP A 269 -17.26 21.26 -1.82
N LEU A 270 -16.70 20.72 -0.73
CA LEU A 270 -16.61 21.44 0.55
C LEU A 270 -15.75 22.69 0.44
N MET A 271 -14.62 22.63 -0.28
CA MET A 271 -13.77 23.80 -0.56
C MET A 271 -14.52 24.86 -1.38
N THR A 272 -15.29 24.43 -2.38
CA THR A 272 -16.08 25.33 -3.24
C THR A 272 -17.21 26.00 -2.47
N LEU A 273 -17.90 25.23 -1.62
CA LEU A 273 -18.94 25.74 -0.74
C LEU A 273 -18.37 26.74 0.27
N LEU A 274 -17.26 26.39 0.93
CA LEU A 274 -16.57 27.27 1.87
C LEU A 274 -16.16 28.57 1.18
N LEU A 275 -15.56 28.49 -0.02
CA LEU A 275 -15.17 29.67 -0.79
C LEU A 275 -16.38 30.54 -1.13
N THR A 276 -17.49 29.93 -1.55
CA THR A 276 -18.74 30.63 -1.86
C THR A 276 -19.28 31.37 -0.64
N ILE A 277 -19.28 30.73 0.53
CA ILE A 277 -19.70 31.35 1.80
C ILE A 277 -18.77 32.51 2.17
N THR A 278 -17.45 32.33 2.04
CA THR A 278 -16.49 33.41 2.35
C THR A 278 -16.65 34.63 1.45
N LEU A 279 -16.99 34.41 0.18
CA LEU A 279 -17.28 35.49 -0.77
C LEU A 279 -18.63 36.15 -0.46
N TYR A 280 -19.67 35.36 -0.17
CA TYR A 280 -21.00 35.88 0.14
C TYR A 280 -21.01 36.82 1.36
N PHE A 281 -20.24 36.49 2.41
CA PHE A 281 -20.16 37.31 3.62
C PHE A 281 -19.07 38.38 3.59
N ASP A 282 -18.43 38.59 2.43
CA ASP A 282 -17.28 39.48 2.25
C ASP A 282 -16.19 39.26 3.31
N VAL A 283 -15.94 38.00 3.68
CA VAL A 283 -15.01 37.64 4.76
C VAL A 283 -13.60 38.17 4.48
N LEU A 284 -13.14 38.09 3.23
CA LEU A 284 -11.85 38.62 2.83
C LEU A 284 -11.74 40.13 3.08
N ARG A 285 -12.78 40.89 2.74
CA ARG A 285 -12.84 42.33 2.98
C ARG A 285 -12.78 42.64 4.48
N LYS A 286 -13.59 41.96 5.30
CA LYS A 286 -13.59 42.12 6.76
C LYS A 286 -12.23 41.82 7.37
N ILE A 287 -11.55 40.77 6.88
CA ILE A 287 -10.18 40.44 7.30
C ILE A 287 -9.22 41.59 6.95
N LEU A 288 -9.27 42.10 5.71
CA LEU A 288 -8.39 43.19 5.28
C LEU A 288 -8.62 44.49 6.06
N GLU A 289 -9.89 44.88 6.29
CA GLU A 289 -10.27 46.07 7.06
C GLU A 289 -9.73 45.96 8.51
N ASN A 290 -9.93 44.82 9.17
CA ASN A 290 -9.39 44.56 10.51
C ASN A 290 -7.84 44.58 10.53
N PHE A 291 -7.17 44.08 9.49
CA PHE A 291 -5.71 44.15 9.38
C PHE A 291 -5.22 45.60 9.27
N THR A 292 -5.90 46.45 8.50
CA THR A 292 -5.57 47.88 8.42
C THR A 292 -5.76 48.60 9.76
N GLU A 293 -6.83 48.30 10.50
CA GLU A 293 -7.04 48.87 11.84
C GLU A 293 -5.91 48.46 12.80
N ILE A 294 -5.55 47.18 12.84
CA ILE A 294 -4.43 46.69 13.67
C ILE A 294 -3.12 47.38 13.28
N PHE A 295 -2.81 47.49 11.98
CA PHE A 295 -1.58 48.12 11.51
C PHE A 295 -1.54 49.62 11.84
N SER A 296 -2.68 50.30 11.81
CA SER A 296 -2.80 51.71 12.20
C SER A 296 -2.54 51.91 13.70
N ILE A 297 -3.01 50.99 14.56
CA ILE A 297 -2.74 50.99 16.00
C ILE A 297 -1.24 50.82 16.27
N PHE A 298 -0.58 49.89 15.57
CA PHE A 298 0.87 49.70 15.70
C PHE A 298 1.68 50.92 15.24
N LYS A 299 1.25 51.59 14.16
CA LYS A 299 1.91 52.82 13.67
C LYS A 299 1.71 54.01 14.63
N SER A 300 0.58 54.08 15.32
CA SER A 300 0.30 55.12 16.32
C SER A 300 1.11 54.97 17.62
N LYS A 301 1.56 53.74 17.94
CA LYS A 301 2.38 53.43 19.13
C LYS A 301 3.89 53.68 18.93
N THR A 302 4.33 53.95 17.71
CA THR A 302 5.74 54.18 17.34
C THR A 302 6.09 55.66 17.09
N ASN A 303 5.14 56.57 17.28
CA ASN A 303 5.34 58.02 17.37
C ASN A 303 5.09 58.48 18.80
#